data_AF-A0A3E1K7C3-F1
#
_entry.id   AF-A0A3E1K7C3-F1
#
_cell.length_a   1.000
_cell.length_b   1.000
_cell.length_c   1.000
_cell.angle_alpha   90.00
_cell.angle_beta   90.00
_cell.angle_gamma   90.00
#
_symmetry.space_group_name_H-M   'P 1'
#
loop_
_entity.id
_entity.type
_entity.pdbx_description
1 polymer ?
#
loop_
_entity_poly.entity_id
_entity_poly.type
_entity_poly.pdbx_seq_one_letter_code
_entity_poly.pdbx_strand_id
1 'polypeptide(L)'
;MKTSVSAACKLSNRRRLSVISSIAAKSIPLLSAIVASVAMASTTPSTFTYQGQLQKSNALISDACDFEFMLYDAETDGSQVGSTNAFQDVSVQGGFFQVDLDFGAGAFEAGQRWLSVLVDCGGTGPLVELAPRQRVDPAPLAQYAATAGTVLNSPENGWTVSGDDVYTSVPGGVGIGTTSPINALDVNGKISLTQSPGSGTVINASPNWQHGAGPQVFGNGGSSFLLASYEGSFESAGIHGDGDSVTIWSPGDGADGQPAALLYILDEDSFDGSDTDPYNGSALAAYVNTSGAWVQASDANRKSDVEPMQGALDRLLQVNGYQYRMGRPGRDSKPEQVGPQQYGLLAQEIETVFPAAVEKSDAGDYFLSYSALVPALIEAIKEQQATIDQLNAQNAALARRLDTIEANLAGQPGS
;
A
#
# COMPACT_ATOMS: atom_id res chain seq x y z
N MET A 1 -21.17 60.30 -15.02
CA MET A 1 -22.35 61.07 -14.53
C MET A 1 -23.62 60.39 -15.05
N LYS A 2 -24.78 60.50 -14.40
CA LYS A 2 -25.96 59.65 -14.65
C LYS A 2 -26.77 60.06 -15.89
N THR A 3 -27.30 59.07 -16.62
CA THR A 3 -28.65 59.11 -17.26
C THR A 3 -29.14 57.67 -17.54
N SER A 4 -30.46 57.44 -17.55
CA SER A 4 -31.04 56.07 -17.58
C SER A 4 -32.50 56.04 -18.07
N VAL A 5 -32.79 55.32 -19.17
CA VAL A 5 -34.14 54.99 -19.71
C VAL A 5 -34.06 53.66 -20.50
N SER A 6 -35.15 52.95 -20.77
CA SER A 6 -35.84 51.98 -19.89
C SER A 6 -37.09 51.37 -20.60
N ALA A 7 -37.58 50.24 -20.06
CA ALA A 7 -38.94 49.69 -20.16
C ALA A 7 -39.43 48.94 -21.43
N ALA A 8 -40.29 47.94 -21.12
CA ALA A 8 -41.25 47.19 -21.95
C ALA A 8 -40.75 46.12 -22.96
N CYS A 9 -41.55 45.11 -23.36
CA CYS A 9 -42.47 44.17 -22.65
C CYS A 9 -43.21 43.26 -23.67
N LYS A 10 -43.14 41.92 -23.55
CA LYS A 10 -44.31 41.01 -23.65
C LYS A 10 -43.99 39.53 -23.43
N LEU A 11 -44.97 38.80 -22.88
CA LEU A 11 -45.02 37.33 -22.80
C LEU A 11 -45.60 36.74 -24.10
N SER A 12 -45.25 35.50 -24.41
CA SER A 12 -46.23 34.52 -24.91
C SER A 12 -45.83 33.08 -24.55
N ASN A 13 -46.81 32.22 -24.27
CA ASN A 13 -46.66 30.81 -23.91
C ASN A 13 -47.95 30.06 -24.30
N ARG A 14 -47.86 28.94 -25.05
CA ARG A 14 -48.83 27.86 -25.36
C ARG A 14 -48.42 27.19 -26.71
N ARG A 15 -48.70 25.92 -27.07
CA ARG A 15 -49.18 24.70 -26.38
C ARG A 15 -49.06 23.47 -27.33
N ARG A 16 -48.70 22.31 -26.76
CA ARG A 16 -49.15 20.89 -27.03
C ARG A 16 -49.75 20.46 -28.39
N LEU A 17 -49.27 19.30 -28.89
CA LEU A 17 -49.97 18.05 -29.33
C LEU A 17 -48.83 16.99 -29.55
N SER A 18 -48.82 15.70 -29.14
CA SER A 18 -49.79 14.57 -29.11
C SER A 18 -50.10 14.01 -30.52
N VAL A 19 -49.81 12.75 -30.89
CA VAL A 19 -50.49 11.48 -30.47
C VAL A 19 -49.74 10.20 -30.95
N ILE A 20 -49.66 9.14 -30.09
CA ILE A 20 -49.69 7.63 -30.30
C ILE A 20 -48.87 7.01 -31.48
N SER A 21 -48.04 5.97 -31.31
CA SER A 21 -48.45 4.56 -31.08
C SER A 21 -47.36 3.61 -30.50
N SER A 22 -47.72 2.36 -30.21
CA SER A 22 -47.02 1.41 -29.31
C SER A 22 -46.70 0.03 -29.92
N ILE A 23 -45.62 -0.61 -29.42
CA ILE A 23 -45.41 -2.07 -29.40
C ILE A 23 -44.82 -2.43 -28.03
N ALA A 24 -45.16 -3.61 -27.49
CA ALA A 24 -44.68 -4.09 -26.19
C ALA A 24 -43.97 -5.45 -26.32
N ALA A 25 -42.93 -5.67 -25.50
CA ALA A 25 -42.25 -6.96 -25.32
C ALA A 25 -42.12 -7.25 -23.82
N LYS A 26 -42.26 -8.52 -23.42
CA LYS A 26 -42.28 -8.95 -22.01
C LYS A 26 -40.90 -9.40 -21.55
N SER A 27 -40.53 -9.04 -20.33
CA SER A 27 -39.34 -9.55 -19.63
C SER A 27 -39.62 -10.93 -19.00
N ILE A 28 -38.59 -11.77 -18.94
CA ILE A 28 -38.56 -13.06 -18.24
C ILE A 28 -37.30 -13.06 -17.36
N PRO A 29 -37.40 -13.22 -16.04
CA PRO A 29 -36.22 -13.36 -15.19
C PRO A 29 -35.65 -14.78 -15.29
N LEU A 30 -34.32 -14.89 -15.41
CA LEU A 30 -33.60 -16.16 -15.40
C LEU A 30 -33.31 -16.57 -13.95
N LEU A 31 -33.70 -17.79 -13.56
CA LEU A 31 -33.44 -18.34 -12.24
C LEU A 31 -32.01 -18.92 -12.18
N SER A 32 -31.15 -18.38 -11.31
CA SER A 32 -29.82 -18.93 -11.03
C SER A 32 -29.76 -19.48 -9.61
N ALA A 33 -29.24 -20.69 -9.44
CA ALA A 33 -29.25 -21.40 -8.17
C ALA A 33 -27.98 -21.10 -7.35
N ILE A 34 -28.17 -20.67 -6.10
CA ILE A 34 -27.08 -20.54 -5.12
C ILE A 34 -26.95 -21.87 -4.37
N VAL A 35 -25.79 -22.52 -4.48
CA VAL A 35 -25.41 -23.60 -3.57
C VAL A 35 -24.87 -22.95 -2.30
N ALA A 36 -25.70 -22.89 -1.26
CA ALA A 36 -25.28 -22.37 0.04
C ALA A 36 -24.43 -23.42 0.76
N SER A 37 -23.20 -23.04 1.13
CA SER A 37 -22.36 -23.84 2.04
C SER A 37 -23.08 -23.98 3.38
N VAL A 38 -23.41 -25.22 3.77
CA VAL A 38 -24.02 -25.49 5.08
C VAL A 38 -22.95 -25.30 6.14
N ALA A 39 -22.91 -24.11 6.75
CA ALA A 39 -22.23 -23.93 8.02
C ALA A 39 -22.83 -24.92 9.02
N MET A 40 -21.99 -25.76 9.63
CA MET A 40 -22.45 -26.68 10.67
C MET A 40 -22.75 -25.87 11.94
N ALA A 41 -23.97 -25.35 12.01
CA ALA A 41 -24.50 -24.71 13.20
C ALA A 41 -24.36 -25.71 14.37
N SER A 42 -23.61 -25.32 15.39
CA SER A 42 -23.53 -26.10 16.62
C SER A 42 -24.90 -26.11 17.26
N THR A 43 -25.61 -27.24 17.15
CA THR A 43 -26.91 -27.44 17.78
C THR A 43 -26.75 -27.41 19.30
N THR A 44 -26.93 -26.23 19.89
CA THR A 44 -27.18 -26.08 21.33
C THR A 44 -28.28 -27.08 21.69
N PRO A 45 -28.11 -27.93 22.73
CA PRO A 45 -29.16 -28.84 23.15
C PRO A 45 -30.46 -28.07 23.43
N SER A 46 -31.47 -28.29 22.60
CA SER A 46 -32.84 -27.79 22.78
C SER A 46 -33.59 -28.59 23.86
N THR A 47 -33.08 -29.77 24.18
CA THR A 47 -33.56 -30.65 25.23
C THR A 47 -33.20 -30.12 26.63
N PHE A 48 -34.17 -30.09 27.55
CA PHE A 48 -33.93 -29.82 28.97
C PHE A 48 -34.72 -30.77 29.88
N THR A 49 -34.13 -31.13 31.02
CA THR A 49 -34.79 -31.99 32.02
C THR A 49 -35.86 -31.22 32.77
N TYR A 50 -37.08 -31.75 32.77
CA TYR A 50 -38.21 -31.28 33.57
C TYR A 50 -38.57 -32.32 34.63
N GLN A 51 -38.75 -31.88 35.87
CA GLN A 51 -39.15 -32.70 37.02
C GLN A 51 -40.40 -32.10 37.65
N GLY A 52 -41.34 -32.96 38.05
CA GLY A 52 -42.59 -32.53 38.68
C GLY A 52 -43.05 -33.48 39.78
N GLN A 53 -44.02 -33.03 40.58
CA GLN A 53 -44.73 -33.86 41.54
C GLN A 53 -46.25 -33.80 41.29
N LEU A 54 -46.88 -34.96 41.07
CA LEU A 54 -48.32 -35.10 40.92
C LEU A 54 -49.02 -35.48 42.22
N GLN A 55 -50.15 -34.83 42.47
CA GLN A 55 -51.08 -35.15 43.55
C GLN A 55 -52.52 -35.16 43.02
N LYS A 56 -53.32 -36.13 43.45
CA LYS A 56 -54.75 -36.25 43.16
C LYS A 56 -55.52 -36.28 44.47
N SER A 57 -56.35 -35.26 44.72
CA SER A 57 -57.07 -35.10 46.00
C SER A 57 -56.17 -35.16 47.25
N ASN A 58 -55.01 -34.51 47.20
CA ASN A 58 -53.94 -34.49 48.22
C ASN A 58 -53.27 -35.85 48.50
N ALA A 59 -53.52 -36.89 47.70
CA ALA A 59 -52.73 -38.12 47.69
C ALA A 59 -51.66 -38.05 46.59
N LEU A 60 -50.44 -38.51 46.89
CA LEU A 60 -49.36 -38.63 45.91
C LEU A 60 -49.65 -39.79 44.95
N ILE A 61 -49.49 -39.56 43.65
CA ILE A 61 -49.66 -40.61 42.63
C ILE A 61 -48.45 -41.56 42.66
N SER A 62 -48.65 -42.86 42.45
CA SER A 62 -47.57 -43.84 42.33
C SER A 62 -48.00 -44.93 41.35
N ASP A 63 -47.99 -44.58 40.07
CA ASP A 63 -48.58 -45.33 38.97
C ASP A 63 -47.89 -44.94 37.65
N ALA A 64 -48.20 -45.65 36.55
CA ALA A 64 -47.84 -45.22 35.21
C ALA A 64 -48.78 -44.09 34.74
N CYS A 65 -48.20 -43.02 34.19
CA CYS A 65 -48.96 -41.90 33.65
C CYS A 65 -48.52 -41.53 32.23
N ASP A 66 -49.49 -41.20 31.40
CA ASP A 66 -49.30 -40.67 30.06
C ASP A 66 -49.29 -39.13 30.15
N PHE A 67 -48.37 -38.49 29.45
CA PHE A 67 -48.18 -37.03 29.51
C PHE A 67 -48.09 -36.41 28.11
N GLU A 68 -48.70 -35.24 27.95
CA GLU A 68 -48.37 -34.32 26.86
C GLU A 68 -47.90 -32.97 27.41
N PHE A 69 -46.78 -32.49 26.88
CA PHE A 69 -46.21 -31.19 27.20
C PHE A 69 -46.26 -30.28 25.97
N MET A 70 -46.80 -29.08 26.15
CA MET A 70 -46.91 -28.06 25.10
C MET A 70 -46.42 -26.72 25.63
N LEU A 71 -45.62 -26.01 24.85
CA LEU A 71 -45.12 -24.69 25.20
C LEU A 71 -46.01 -23.61 24.55
N TYR A 72 -46.31 -22.54 25.28
CA TYR A 72 -47.21 -21.47 24.87
C TYR A 72 -46.59 -20.08 25.06
N ASP A 73 -47.10 -19.10 24.30
CA ASP A 73 -46.73 -17.67 24.38
C ASP A 73 -47.53 -16.85 25.41
N ALA A 74 -48.50 -17.46 26.12
CA ALA A 74 -49.23 -16.87 27.24
C ALA A 74 -49.75 -17.93 28.24
N GLU A 75 -50.03 -17.48 29.46
CA GLU A 75 -50.53 -18.32 30.58
C GLU A 75 -51.94 -18.89 30.31
N THR A 76 -52.78 -18.10 29.63
CA THR A 76 -54.14 -18.43 29.21
C THR A 76 -54.36 -17.93 27.79
N ASP A 77 -55.14 -18.66 26.98
CA ASP A 77 -55.53 -18.31 25.60
C ASP A 77 -54.39 -18.05 24.59
N GLY A 78 -53.14 -18.40 24.94
CA GLY A 78 -51.97 -18.27 24.06
C GLY A 78 -51.91 -19.29 22.92
N SER A 79 -51.03 -19.01 21.95
CA SER A 79 -50.66 -19.89 20.83
C SER A 79 -49.55 -20.86 21.23
N GLN A 80 -49.58 -22.08 20.67
CA GLN A 80 -48.51 -23.06 20.87
C GLN A 80 -47.23 -22.65 20.12
N VAL A 81 -46.08 -22.86 20.77
CA VAL A 81 -44.74 -22.63 20.23
C VAL A 81 -43.97 -23.94 20.25
N GLY A 82 -43.46 -24.39 19.10
CA GLY A 82 -42.70 -25.63 19.00
C GLY A 82 -43.54 -26.91 19.09
N SER A 83 -42.87 -28.07 19.17
CA SER A 83 -43.49 -29.41 19.11
C SER A 83 -44.14 -29.85 20.42
N THR A 84 -45.31 -30.49 20.33
CA THR A 84 -45.87 -31.27 21.46
C THR A 84 -44.93 -32.42 21.81
N ASN A 85 -44.58 -32.54 23.08
CA ASN A 85 -43.75 -33.62 23.62
C ASN A 85 -44.68 -34.62 24.33
N ALA A 86 -44.94 -35.76 23.69
CA ALA A 86 -45.80 -36.81 24.21
C ALA A 86 -44.98 -37.98 24.77
N PHE A 87 -45.32 -38.42 25.99
CA PHE A 87 -44.72 -39.57 26.66
C PHE A 87 -45.83 -40.53 27.12
N GLN A 88 -45.53 -41.82 27.12
CA GLN A 88 -46.46 -42.88 27.54
C GLN A 88 -45.80 -43.72 28.65
N ASP A 89 -46.61 -44.34 29.51
CA ASP A 89 -46.14 -45.23 30.60
C ASP A 89 -45.06 -44.61 31.53
N VAL A 90 -45.08 -43.30 31.74
CA VAL A 90 -44.07 -42.63 32.59
C VAL A 90 -44.29 -43.03 34.04
N SER A 91 -43.31 -43.75 34.61
CA SER A 91 -43.34 -44.23 36.00
C SER A 91 -43.30 -43.06 37.00
N VAL A 92 -44.45 -42.69 37.55
CA VAL A 92 -44.56 -41.73 38.66
C VAL A 92 -44.40 -42.47 40.00
N GLN A 93 -43.52 -42.01 40.89
CA GLN A 93 -43.27 -42.67 42.18
C GLN A 93 -43.22 -41.65 43.32
N GLY A 94 -44.06 -41.82 44.35
CA GLY A 94 -44.19 -40.84 45.44
C GLY A 94 -44.61 -39.45 44.94
N GLY A 95 -45.39 -39.41 43.87
CA GLY A 95 -45.77 -38.23 43.09
C GLY A 95 -44.73 -37.78 42.07
N PHE A 96 -43.45 -38.15 42.21
CA PHE A 96 -42.37 -37.61 41.39
C PHE A 96 -42.23 -38.28 40.03
N PHE A 97 -41.89 -37.48 39.02
CA PHE A 97 -41.51 -37.93 37.68
C PHE A 97 -40.41 -37.03 37.10
N GLN A 98 -39.71 -37.54 36.09
CA GLN A 98 -38.74 -36.80 35.28
C GLN A 98 -38.95 -37.14 33.80
N VAL A 99 -38.88 -36.14 32.94
CA VAL A 99 -38.82 -36.27 31.48
C VAL A 99 -37.81 -35.25 30.92
N ASP A 100 -37.24 -35.55 29.75
CA ASP A 100 -36.39 -34.61 29.02
C ASP A 100 -37.19 -34.04 27.83
N LEU A 101 -37.43 -32.73 27.85
CA LEU A 101 -38.34 -32.03 26.93
C LEU A 101 -37.58 -31.32 25.82
N ASP A 102 -37.99 -31.50 24.56
CA ASP A 102 -37.44 -30.79 23.40
C ASP A 102 -38.55 -30.20 22.50
N PHE A 103 -38.72 -28.87 22.55
CA PHE A 103 -39.71 -28.14 21.76
C PHE A 103 -39.21 -27.76 20.35
N GLY A 104 -37.99 -28.19 19.99
CA GLY A 104 -37.30 -27.86 18.76
C GLY A 104 -36.47 -26.58 18.84
N ALA A 105 -35.54 -26.44 17.88
CA ALA A 105 -34.75 -25.21 17.71
C ALA A 105 -35.67 -23.99 17.56
N GLY A 106 -35.32 -22.90 18.23
CA GLY A 106 -36.08 -21.64 18.20
C GLY A 106 -37.25 -21.52 19.18
N ALA A 107 -37.68 -22.61 19.84
CA ALA A 107 -38.83 -22.55 20.77
C ALA A 107 -38.69 -21.50 21.88
N PHE A 108 -37.47 -21.21 22.32
CA PHE A 108 -37.14 -20.24 23.38
C PHE A 108 -36.44 -18.96 22.90
N GLU A 109 -36.36 -18.68 21.59
CA GLU A 109 -35.55 -17.56 21.05
C GLU A 109 -36.09 -16.15 21.38
N ALA A 110 -37.41 -15.97 21.54
CA ALA A 110 -38.00 -14.64 21.75
C ALA A 110 -39.27 -14.67 22.61
N GLY A 111 -39.29 -13.87 23.67
CA GLY A 111 -40.44 -13.70 24.57
C GLY A 111 -40.54 -14.73 25.69
N GLN A 112 -41.48 -14.50 26.61
CA GLN A 112 -41.75 -15.39 27.74
C GLN A 112 -42.47 -16.67 27.28
N ARG A 113 -42.42 -17.74 28.10
CA ARG A 113 -43.00 -19.05 27.78
C ARG A 113 -43.74 -19.65 28.96
N TRP A 114 -44.78 -20.43 28.64
CA TRP A 114 -45.60 -21.16 29.61
C TRP A 114 -45.77 -22.61 29.16
N LEU A 115 -45.42 -23.54 30.03
CA LEU A 115 -45.57 -24.98 29.86
C LEU A 115 -46.98 -25.42 30.28
N SER A 116 -47.78 -25.86 29.31
CA SER A 116 -48.94 -26.71 29.57
C SER A 116 -48.48 -28.14 29.81
N VAL A 117 -49.08 -28.79 30.80
CA VAL A 117 -48.87 -30.19 31.14
C VAL A 117 -50.25 -30.85 31.16
N LEU A 118 -50.47 -31.83 30.29
CA LEU A 118 -51.65 -32.67 30.29
C LEU A 118 -51.27 -34.07 30.76
N VAL A 119 -52.10 -34.71 31.58
CA VAL A 119 -51.80 -36.02 32.15
C VAL A 119 -53.03 -36.91 32.29
N ASP A 120 -52.89 -38.21 32.05
CA ASP A 120 -53.74 -39.26 32.61
C ASP A 120 -52.86 -40.27 33.36
N CYS A 121 -53.40 -40.91 34.40
CA CYS A 121 -52.70 -41.90 35.21
C CYS A 121 -53.58 -43.14 35.34
N GLY A 122 -53.07 -44.27 34.83
CA GLY A 122 -53.87 -45.47 34.58
C GLY A 122 -54.39 -45.63 33.14
N GLY A 123 -53.89 -44.82 32.19
CA GLY A 123 -53.97 -45.06 30.73
C GLY A 123 -55.36 -45.38 30.15
N THR A 124 -56.42 -44.78 30.69
CA THR A 124 -57.82 -45.15 30.37
C THR A 124 -58.80 -43.97 30.33
N GLY A 125 -58.35 -42.76 30.65
CA GLY A 125 -59.12 -41.52 30.53
C GLY A 125 -58.62 -40.59 29.42
N PRO A 126 -59.30 -39.46 29.18
CA PRO A 126 -58.72 -38.36 28.44
C PRO A 126 -57.67 -37.63 29.29
N LEU A 127 -56.59 -37.18 28.66
CA LEU A 127 -55.56 -36.34 29.31
C LEU A 127 -56.20 -35.06 29.90
N VAL A 128 -55.78 -34.68 31.12
CA VAL A 128 -56.30 -33.51 31.85
C VAL A 128 -55.22 -32.43 31.93
N GLU A 129 -55.49 -31.22 31.44
CA GLU A 129 -54.58 -30.06 31.56
C GLU A 129 -54.47 -29.59 33.02
N LEU A 130 -53.25 -29.51 33.53
CA LEU A 130 -52.90 -29.02 34.86
C LEU A 130 -52.78 -27.50 34.85
N ALA A 131 -53.91 -26.80 35.00
CA ALA A 131 -53.95 -25.34 35.07
C ALA A 131 -53.54 -24.79 36.46
N PRO A 132 -52.89 -23.61 36.54
CA PRO A 132 -52.43 -22.76 35.43
C PRO A 132 -51.12 -23.27 34.80
N ARG A 133 -50.84 -22.84 33.57
CA ARG A 133 -49.62 -23.21 32.82
C ARG A 133 -48.38 -22.67 33.52
N GLN A 134 -47.33 -23.49 33.61
CA GLN A 134 -46.13 -23.14 34.38
C GLN A 134 -45.16 -22.29 33.57
N ARG A 135 -44.89 -21.07 34.02
CA ARG A 135 -43.92 -20.16 33.40
C ARG A 135 -42.52 -20.79 33.34
N VAL A 136 -41.92 -20.80 32.15
CA VAL A 136 -40.54 -21.27 31.92
C VAL A 136 -39.63 -20.05 31.72
N ASP A 137 -38.71 -19.83 32.66
CA ASP A 137 -37.71 -18.76 32.56
C ASP A 137 -36.47 -19.23 31.81
N PRO A 138 -35.87 -18.42 30.91
CA PRO A 138 -34.71 -18.81 30.12
C PRO A 138 -33.45 -18.96 30.98
N ALA A 139 -32.73 -20.07 30.80
CA ALA A 139 -31.50 -20.36 31.53
C ALA A 139 -30.40 -19.30 31.31
N PRO A 140 -29.50 -19.05 32.28
CA PRO A 140 -28.52 -17.95 32.21
C PRO A 140 -27.62 -17.94 30.97
N LEU A 141 -27.27 -19.10 30.41
CA LEU A 141 -26.48 -19.17 29.16
C LEU A 141 -27.24 -18.59 27.95
N ALA A 142 -28.57 -18.73 27.89
CA ALA A 142 -29.36 -18.29 26.73
C ALA A 142 -29.37 -16.75 26.60
N GLN A 143 -29.46 -16.04 27.72
CA GLN A 143 -29.42 -14.56 27.74
C GLN A 143 -28.04 -14.04 27.29
N TYR A 144 -26.96 -14.73 27.70
CA TYR A 144 -25.61 -14.36 27.28
C TYR A 144 -25.40 -14.59 25.77
N ALA A 145 -25.84 -15.73 25.24
CA ALA A 145 -25.72 -16.08 23.82
C ALA A 145 -26.44 -15.09 22.88
N ALA A 146 -27.65 -14.65 23.25
CA ALA A 146 -28.41 -13.65 22.51
C ALA A 146 -27.69 -12.29 22.38
N THR A 147 -26.80 -11.98 23.32
CA THR A 147 -25.99 -10.74 23.31
C THR A 147 -24.68 -10.90 22.53
N ALA A 148 -24.25 -12.14 22.23
CA ALA A 148 -22.99 -12.41 21.53
C ALA A 148 -23.18 -12.52 20.01
N GLY A 149 -24.25 -13.19 19.54
CA GLY A 149 -24.50 -13.41 18.11
C GLY A 149 -24.71 -12.14 17.29
N THR A 150 -25.08 -11.03 17.94
CA THR A 150 -25.33 -9.72 17.32
C THR A 150 -24.08 -8.89 17.09
N VAL A 151 -22.93 -9.19 17.71
CA VAL A 151 -21.76 -8.29 17.69
C VAL A 151 -20.91 -8.44 16.42
N LEU A 152 -20.86 -9.63 15.81
CA LEU A 152 -19.99 -9.92 14.66
C LEU A 152 -20.72 -10.01 13.30
N ASN A 153 -22.06 -9.99 13.28
CA ASN A 153 -22.86 -10.08 12.05
C ASN A 153 -24.11 -9.17 12.05
N SER A 154 -24.15 -8.11 12.88
CA SER A 154 -25.20 -7.10 12.73
C SER A 154 -24.98 -6.29 11.44
N PRO A 155 -26.06 -5.91 10.72
CA PRO A 155 -25.97 -4.93 9.63
C PRO A 155 -25.44 -3.55 10.07
N GLU A 156 -25.32 -3.33 11.39
CA GLU A 156 -24.97 -2.07 12.03
C GLU A 156 -23.45 -1.92 12.25
N ASN A 157 -22.70 -3.04 12.35
CA ASN A 157 -21.25 -3.03 12.55
C ASN A 157 -20.44 -3.09 11.23
N GLY A 158 -21.07 -3.46 10.12
CA GLY A 158 -20.57 -3.33 8.74
C GLY A 158 -19.38 -4.20 8.30
N TRP A 159 -18.63 -4.79 9.24
CA TRP A 159 -17.59 -5.77 8.97
C TRP A 159 -18.16 -7.18 8.83
N THR A 160 -17.46 -8.04 8.07
CA THR A 160 -17.85 -9.40 7.74
C THR A 160 -16.62 -10.30 7.76
N VAL A 161 -16.75 -11.51 8.31
CA VAL A 161 -15.68 -12.50 8.39
C VAL A 161 -16.02 -13.67 7.46
N SER A 162 -15.06 -14.13 6.66
CA SER A 162 -15.24 -15.22 5.70
C SER A 162 -13.99 -16.10 5.62
N GLY A 163 -13.98 -17.20 6.37
CA GLY A 163 -12.75 -17.98 6.57
C GLY A 163 -11.76 -17.16 7.40
N ASP A 164 -10.53 -17.02 6.90
CA ASP A 164 -9.49 -16.20 7.55
C ASP A 164 -9.58 -14.70 7.19
N ASP A 165 -10.41 -14.32 6.20
CA ASP A 165 -10.56 -12.94 5.73
C ASP A 165 -11.55 -12.13 6.58
N VAL A 166 -11.22 -10.85 6.82
CA VAL A 166 -12.12 -9.84 7.41
C VAL A 166 -12.22 -8.64 6.47
N TYR A 167 -13.43 -8.30 6.03
CA TYR A 167 -13.67 -7.21 5.08
C TYR A 167 -14.97 -6.44 5.41
N THR A 168 -15.08 -5.18 4.97
CA THR A 168 -16.36 -4.44 5.05
C THR A 168 -17.28 -4.87 3.92
N SER A 169 -18.53 -5.21 4.23
CA SER A 169 -19.58 -5.48 3.24
C SER A 169 -20.50 -4.28 3.00
N VAL A 170 -20.32 -3.18 3.75
CA VAL A 170 -21.09 -1.94 3.59
C VAL A 170 -20.52 -1.10 2.43
N PRO A 171 -21.36 -0.63 1.48
CA PRO A 171 -20.91 0.25 0.40
C PRO A 171 -20.36 1.58 0.92
N GLY A 172 -19.06 1.82 0.70
CA GLY A 172 -18.36 3.02 1.14
C GLY A 172 -16.85 2.79 1.21
N GLY A 173 -16.17 3.65 1.99
CA GLY A 173 -14.78 3.45 2.38
C GLY A 173 -14.65 3.14 3.88
N VAL A 174 -13.52 2.56 4.27
CA VAL A 174 -13.15 2.40 5.69
C VAL A 174 -12.50 3.69 6.17
N GLY A 175 -13.17 4.43 7.05
CA GLY A 175 -12.64 5.64 7.68
C GLY A 175 -11.93 5.33 9.01
N ILE A 176 -10.65 5.68 9.12
CA ILE A 176 -9.89 5.66 10.38
C ILE A 176 -9.58 7.11 10.75
N GLY A 177 -10.12 7.60 11.87
CA GLY A 177 -10.02 9.02 12.25
C GLY A 177 -10.89 9.97 11.40
N THR A 178 -11.64 9.46 10.43
CA THR A 178 -12.60 10.20 9.60
C THR A 178 -13.93 9.45 9.54
N THR A 179 -15.05 10.20 9.56
CA THR A 179 -16.41 9.69 9.32
C THR A 179 -16.84 9.82 7.86
N SER A 180 -16.01 10.45 7.03
CA SER A 180 -16.33 10.82 5.64
C SER A 180 -15.22 10.36 4.68
N PRO A 181 -14.97 9.03 4.58
CA PRO A 181 -13.89 8.50 3.76
C PRO A 181 -14.15 8.73 2.26
N ILE A 182 -13.14 9.23 1.54
CA ILE A 182 -13.21 9.45 0.08
C ILE A 182 -12.57 8.33 -0.75
N ASN A 183 -11.82 7.43 -0.10
CA ASN A 183 -11.18 6.25 -0.68
C ASN A 183 -11.67 4.97 0.00
N ALA A 184 -11.41 3.80 -0.62
CA ALA A 184 -11.80 2.49 -0.07
C ALA A 184 -11.21 2.22 1.33
N LEU A 185 -10.02 2.75 1.61
CA LEU A 185 -9.46 2.96 2.94
C LEU A 185 -8.97 4.41 3.02
N ASP A 186 -9.38 5.12 4.05
CA ASP A 186 -9.07 6.53 4.27
C ASP A 186 -8.68 6.76 5.73
N VAL A 187 -7.45 7.20 5.96
CA VAL A 187 -6.87 7.36 7.29
C VAL A 187 -6.55 8.83 7.52
N ASN A 188 -7.44 9.51 8.23
CA ASN A 188 -7.23 10.88 8.72
C ASN A 188 -6.35 10.83 9.97
N GLY A 189 -5.08 10.47 9.76
CA GLY A 189 -4.08 10.22 10.79
C GLY A 189 -2.82 9.57 10.19
N LYS A 190 -1.82 9.26 11.03
CA LYS A 190 -0.60 8.57 10.57
C LYS A 190 -0.85 7.07 10.40
N ILE A 191 -0.75 6.58 9.15
CA ILE A 191 -0.55 5.14 8.89
C ILE A 191 0.86 4.79 9.36
N SER A 192 0.98 3.71 10.15
CA SER A 192 2.23 3.31 10.80
C SER A 192 2.51 1.82 10.57
N LEU A 193 3.30 1.52 9.54
CA LEU A 193 3.78 0.16 9.26
C LEU A 193 5.07 -0.10 10.06
N THR A 194 4.92 -0.31 11.37
CA THR A 194 6.02 -0.49 12.33
C THR A 194 6.38 -1.97 12.53
N GLN A 195 7.61 -2.36 12.19
CA GLN A 195 8.25 -3.56 12.76
C GLN A 195 8.85 -3.31 14.15
N SER A 196 9.17 -2.06 14.50
CA SER A 196 9.74 -1.66 15.80
C SER A 196 9.26 -0.26 16.21
N PRO A 197 9.40 0.13 17.50
CA PRO A 197 9.03 1.48 17.95
C PRO A 197 9.99 2.55 17.41
N GLY A 198 9.45 3.61 16.81
CA GLY A 198 10.19 4.77 16.31
C GLY A 198 10.35 4.80 14.79
N SER A 199 10.67 3.67 14.16
CA SER A 199 10.84 3.55 12.71
C SER A 199 9.57 3.07 12.01
N GLY A 200 9.15 3.72 10.94
CA GLY A 200 7.99 3.27 10.15
C GLY A 200 7.84 3.98 8.81
N THR A 201 7.65 3.21 7.75
CA THR A 201 7.44 3.71 6.39
C THR A 201 6.06 4.37 6.28
N VAL A 202 6.03 5.65 5.96
CA VAL A 202 4.79 6.36 5.59
C VAL A 202 4.63 6.31 4.08
N ILE A 203 3.66 5.53 3.59
CA ILE A 203 3.25 5.53 2.18
C ILE A 203 2.03 6.42 2.08
N ASN A 204 2.14 7.55 1.36
CA ASN A 204 1.02 8.46 1.11
C ASN A 204 0.84 8.70 -0.39
N ALA A 205 -0.42 8.68 -0.83
CA ALA A 205 -0.85 8.93 -2.22
C ALA A 205 -1.73 10.19 -2.34
N SER A 206 -1.67 11.08 -1.35
CA SER A 206 -2.40 12.35 -1.26
C SER A 206 -1.44 13.55 -1.38
N PRO A 207 -1.76 14.58 -2.20
CA PRO A 207 -0.81 15.62 -2.61
C PRO A 207 -0.50 16.70 -1.53
N ASN A 208 -0.87 16.47 -0.27
CA ASN A 208 -0.72 17.45 0.80
C ASN A 208 -0.09 16.82 2.05
N TRP A 209 1.23 16.93 2.21
CA TRP A 209 1.87 16.80 3.51
C TRP A 209 2.17 18.18 4.11
N GLN A 210 1.87 18.37 5.40
CA GLN A 210 2.07 19.62 6.11
C GLN A 210 3.22 19.48 7.11
N HIS A 211 4.29 20.24 6.90
CA HIS A 211 5.25 20.53 7.96
C HIS A 211 4.65 21.59 8.90
N GLY A 212 5.21 21.77 10.10
CA GLY A 212 4.91 22.89 11.00
C GLY A 212 5.18 24.30 10.43
N ALA A 213 5.60 24.41 9.17
CA ALA A 213 5.82 25.66 8.43
C ALA A 213 4.92 25.79 7.17
N GLY A 214 4.09 24.80 6.84
CA GLY A 214 3.17 24.83 5.69
C GLY A 214 3.14 23.53 4.87
N PRO A 215 2.26 23.46 3.85
CA PRO A 215 2.18 22.32 2.94
C PRO A 215 3.31 22.32 1.90
N GLN A 216 3.94 21.17 1.68
CA GLN A 216 4.82 20.98 0.52
C GLN A 216 3.97 20.50 -0.67
N VAL A 217 3.74 21.39 -1.64
CA VAL A 217 2.95 21.12 -2.85
C VAL A 217 3.88 21.10 -4.06
N PHE A 218 4.35 19.92 -4.44
CA PHE A 218 5.22 19.71 -5.60
C PHE A 218 4.39 19.64 -6.89
N GLY A 219 4.00 20.82 -7.40
CA GLY A 219 3.37 20.96 -8.72
C GLY A 219 1.86 20.72 -8.76
N ASN A 220 1.35 20.47 -9.97
CA ASN A 220 -0.08 20.34 -10.30
C ASN A 220 -0.35 19.02 -11.06
N GLY A 221 0.44 17.98 -10.74
CA GLY A 221 0.37 16.65 -11.35
C GLY A 221 -0.79 15.79 -10.81
N GLY A 222 -0.85 14.55 -11.30
CA GLY A 222 -1.82 13.55 -10.87
C GLY A 222 -1.40 12.81 -9.59
N SER A 223 -1.86 11.56 -9.46
CA SER A 223 -1.52 10.67 -8.35
C SER A 223 -0.01 10.54 -8.17
N SER A 224 0.49 11.01 -7.03
CA SER A 224 1.91 10.90 -6.65
C SER A 224 2.14 9.81 -5.61
N PHE A 225 3.41 9.42 -5.45
CA PHE A 225 3.88 8.69 -4.27
C PHE A 225 4.79 9.59 -3.44
N LEU A 226 4.74 9.44 -2.11
CA LEU A 226 5.65 10.08 -1.18
C LEU A 226 6.13 9.05 -0.15
N LEU A 227 7.45 8.98 0.03
CA LEU A 227 8.13 8.25 1.09
C LEU A 227 9.09 9.22 1.79
N ALA A 228 8.88 9.48 3.08
CA ALA A 228 9.63 10.48 3.83
C ALA A 228 10.04 9.97 5.22
N SER A 229 11.18 10.44 5.73
CA SER A 229 11.46 10.41 7.17
C SER A 229 10.55 11.40 7.90
N TYR A 230 10.34 11.17 9.19
CA TYR A 230 9.64 12.08 10.07
C TYR A 230 10.47 12.26 11.34
N GLU A 231 11.27 13.32 11.36
CA GLU A 231 11.95 13.79 12.56
C GLU A 231 11.06 14.75 13.37
N GLY A 232 11.42 14.96 14.64
CA GLY A 232 10.83 16.01 15.48
C GLY A 232 11.45 17.40 15.29
N SER A 233 12.57 17.48 14.56
CA SER A 233 13.23 18.73 14.17
C SER A 233 12.63 19.29 12.87
N PHE A 234 13.21 20.38 12.34
CA PHE A 234 12.74 21.01 11.09
C PHE A 234 13.38 20.38 9.83
N GLU A 235 14.03 19.23 9.99
CA GLU A 235 14.69 18.48 8.93
C GLU A 235 13.88 17.26 8.48
N SER A 236 13.94 16.93 7.19
CA SER A 236 13.38 15.68 6.65
C SER A 236 14.12 15.29 5.37
N ALA A 237 14.13 14.00 5.07
CA ALA A 237 14.64 13.45 3.82
C ALA A 237 13.61 12.50 3.21
N GLY A 238 13.69 12.24 1.91
CA GLY A 238 12.76 11.33 1.25
C GLY A 238 12.81 11.34 -0.27
N ILE A 239 11.83 10.65 -0.85
CA ILE A 239 11.60 10.52 -2.28
C ILE A 239 10.12 10.73 -2.61
N HIS A 240 9.86 11.53 -3.63
CA HIS A 240 8.55 11.84 -4.19
C HIS A 240 8.56 11.59 -5.70
N GLY A 241 7.42 11.22 -6.27
CA GLY A 241 7.24 11.24 -7.72
C GLY A 241 5.77 11.41 -8.11
N ASP A 242 5.54 12.26 -9.11
CA ASP A 242 4.23 12.71 -9.60
C ASP A 242 3.87 12.20 -11.01
N GLY A 243 4.76 11.39 -11.59
CA GLY A 243 4.64 10.85 -12.95
C GLY A 243 5.38 11.67 -14.01
N ASP A 244 5.65 12.95 -13.76
CA ASP A 244 6.49 13.81 -14.61
C ASP A 244 7.94 13.85 -14.10
N SER A 245 8.15 13.67 -12.79
CA SER A 245 9.42 13.78 -12.08
C SER A 245 9.59 12.72 -10.98
N VAL A 246 10.83 12.57 -10.53
CA VAL A 246 11.19 11.94 -9.25
C VAL A 246 12.10 12.91 -8.52
N THR A 247 11.66 13.38 -7.35
CA THR A 247 12.39 14.31 -6.48
C THR A 247 12.95 13.53 -5.29
N ILE A 248 14.25 13.63 -5.05
CA ILE A 248 14.91 13.15 -3.83
C ILE A 248 15.34 14.40 -3.05
N TRP A 249 15.08 14.44 -1.74
CA TRP A 249 15.55 15.52 -0.86
C TRP A 249 16.16 14.99 0.43
N SER A 250 17.04 15.80 0.99
CA SER A 250 17.76 15.64 2.25
C SER A 250 18.17 17.05 2.69
N PRO A 251 18.25 17.37 4.00
CA PRO A 251 18.74 18.69 4.43
C PRO A 251 20.24 18.86 4.10
N GLY A 252 20.98 17.74 4.04
CA GLY A 252 22.34 17.68 3.49
C GLY A 252 23.47 17.97 4.47
N ASP A 253 23.18 18.22 5.75
CA ASP A 253 24.15 18.72 6.75
C ASP A 253 25.33 17.77 7.03
N GLY A 254 25.18 16.48 6.70
CA GLY A 254 26.13 15.42 7.02
C GLY A 254 25.78 14.68 8.31
N ALA A 255 26.56 13.64 8.61
CA ALA A 255 26.56 12.95 9.91
C ALA A 255 27.91 13.18 10.60
N ASP A 256 28.02 12.88 11.90
CA ASP A 256 29.29 13.03 12.62
C ASP A 256 30.41 12.23 11.93
N GLY A 257 31.44 12.95 11.47
CA GLY A 257 32.58 12.39 10.71
C GLY A 257 32.41 12.31 9.19
N GLN A 258 31.22 12.61 8.63
CA GLN A 258 30.89 12.38 7.22
C GLN A 258 30.74 13.67 6.39
N PRO A 259 31.01 13.65 5.07
CA PRO A 259 30.83 14.81 4.19
C PRO A 259 29.36 15.19 3.99
N ALA A 260 29.05 16.49 4.01
CA ALA A 260 27.72 17.03 3.70
C ALA A 260 27.20 16.57 2.32
N ALA A 261 26.11 15.79 2.30
CA ALA A 261 25.61 15.06 1.13
C ALA A 261 24.08 14.98 1.07
N LEU A 262 23.53 15.12 -0.13
CA LEU A 262 22.10 14.98 -0.42
C LEU A 262 21.67 13.52 -0.64
N LEU A 263 22.60 12.67 -1.09
CA LEU A 263 22.40 11.25 -1.35
C LEU A 263 23.74 10.52 -1.17
N TYR A 264 23.77 9.46 -0.35
CA TYR A 264 24.89 8.52 -0.29
C TYR A 264 24.59 7.29 -1.15
N ILE A 265 25.63 6.72 -1.76
CA ILE A 265 25.60 5.46 -2.51
C ILE A 265 26.51 4.48 -1.77
N LEU A 266 25.88 3.47 -1.17
CA LEU A 266 26.53 2.48 -0.31
C LEU A 266 26.53 1.11 -1.00
N ASP A 267 27.59 0.35 -0.78
CA ASP A 267 27.71 -1.06 -1.11
C ASP A 267 27.23 -1.92 0.07
N GLU A 268 26.28 -2.83 -0.17
CA GLU A 268 25.72 -3.70 0.89
C GLU A 268 26.62 -4.90 1.21
N ASP A 269 27.40 -5.41 0.25
CA ASP A 269 28.33 -6.53 0.47
C ASP A 269 29.45 -6.17 1.47
N SER A 270 29.66 -4.88 1.73
CA SER A 270 30.56 -4.34 2.75
C SER A 270 30.04 -4.45 4.19
N PHE A 271 28.79 -4.87 4.42
CA PHE A 271 28.18 -4.94 5.76
C PHE A 271 28.27 -6.35 6.37
N ASP A 272 29.42 -6.69 6.94
CA ASP A 272 29.62 -7.99 7.64
C ASP A 272 28.96 -8.07 9.04
N GLY A 273 28.35 -6.97 9.50
CA GLY A 273 27.73 -6.84 10.82
C GLY A 273 28.70 -6.65 11.99
N SER A 274 30.01 -6.52 11.72
CA SER A 274 31.01 -6.12 12.72
C SER A 274 31.16 -4.60 12.81
N ASP A 275 30.93 -3.87 11.71
CA ASP A 275 30.75 -2.42 11.73
C ASP A 275 29.28 -2.03 11.88
N THR A 276 29.04 -0.86 12.47
CA THR A 276 27.73 -0.28 12.76
C THR A 276 27.52 1.11 12.16
N ASP A 277 28.57 1.71 11.56
CA ASP A 277 28.47 2.98 10.83
C ASP A 277 28.37 2.69 9.31
N PRO A 278 27.19 2.88 8.69
CA PRO A 278 26.97 2.57 7.28
C PRO A 278 27.75 3.48 6.32
N TYR A 279 28.43 4.52 6.80
CA TYR A 279 29.08 5.54 5.98
C TYR A 279 30.62 5.43 5.98
N ASN A 280 31.21 4.44 6.67
CA ASN A 280 32.67 4.35 6.84
C ASN A 280 33.40 3.46 5.81
N GLY A 281 34.28 2.57 6.26
CA GLY A 281 35.20 1.78 5.44
C GLY A 281 34.48 0.84 4.48
N SER A 282 34.99 0.77 3.25
CA SER A 282 34.44 -0.04 2.14
C SER A 282 33.06 0.42 1.65
N ALA A 283 32.05 0.45 2.51
CA ALA A 283 30.64 0.63 2.17
C ALA A 283 30.36 1.92 1.39
N LEU A 284 30.88 3.08 1.82
CA LEU A 284 30.64 4.33 1.11
C LEU A 284 31.37 4.36 -0.25
N ALA A 285 30.65 4.13 -1.34
CA ALA A 285 31.21 4.08 -2.69
C ALA A 285 31.22 5.46 -3.39
N ALA A 286 30.11 6.20 -3.27
CA ALA A 286 29.95 7.53 -3.86
C ALA A 286 28.88 8.34 -3.11
N TYR A 287 28.78 9.65 -3.39
CA TYR A 287 27.70 10.50 -2.89
C TYR A 287 27.44 11.69 -3.83
N VAL A 288 26.25 12.28 -3.71
CA VAL A 288 25.92 13.58 -4.30
C VAL A 288 26.06 14.63 -3.21
N ASN A 289 26.97 15.59 -3.39
CA ASN A 289 27.20 16.64 -2.39
C ASN A 289 26.07 17.69 -2.35
N THR A 290 26.11 18.61 -1.38
CA THR A 290 25.12 19.70 -1.24
C THR A 290 25.04 20.68 -2.41
N SER A 291 25.99 20.64 -3.37
CA SER A 291 25.95 21.40 -4.63
C SER A 291 25.39 20.58 -5.81
N GLY A 292 24.90 19.37 -5.57
CA GLY A 292 24.39 18.47 -6.61
C GLY A 292 25.47 17.76 -7.43
N ALA A 293 26.75 17.85 -7.04
CA ALA A 293 27.86 17.22 -7.76
C ALA A 293 28.12 15.80 -7.25
N TRP A 294 28.34 14.87 -8.18
CA TRP A 294 28.75 13.50 -7.91
C TRP A 294 30.20 13.44 -7.42
N VAL A 295 30.44 12.73 -6.33
CA VAL A 295 31.75 12.49 -5.72
C VAL A 295 31.91 10.98 -5.51
N GLN A 296 33.03 10.42 -5.98
CA GLN A 296 33.34 8.99 -5.87
C GLN A 296 34.52 8.75 -4.93
N ALA A 297 34.54 7.62 -4.23
CA ALA A 297 35.69 7.20 -3.43
C ALA A 297 36.95 7.08 -4.31
N SER A 298 38.08 7.60 -3.82
CA SER A 298 39.31 7.71 -4.62
C SER A 298 40.61 7.64 -3.79
N ASP A 299 40.54 7.11 -2.55
CA ASP A 299 41.71 6.92 -1.70
C ASP A 299 42.72 5.94 -2.34
N ALA A 300 43.99 6.06 -1.95
CA ALA A 300 45.05 5.15 -2.37
C ALA A 300 44.86 3.74 -1.77
N ASN A 301 44.29 3.61 -0.56
CA ASN A 301 44.05 2.31 0.08
C ASN A 301 42.91 1.51 -0.58
N ARG A 302 42.09 2.13 -1.45
CA ARG A 302 41.04 1.48 -2.25
C ARG A 302 41.49 1.14 -3.68
N LYS A 303 42.79 1.17 -3.97
CA LYS A 303 43.35 0.98 -5.33
C LYS A 303 44.55 0.04 -5.29
N SER A 304 44.58 -0.96 -6.18
CA SER A 304 45.79 -1.68 -6.57
C SER A 304 46.36 -1.12 -7.88
N ASP A 305 47.57 -1.56 -8.24
CA ASP A 305 48.13 -1.50 -9.60
C ASP A 305 48.15 -0.08 -10.21
N VAL A 306 48.42 0.93 -9.37
CA VAL A 306 48.40 2.36 -9.74
C VAL A 306 49.66 2.76 -10.51
N GLU A 307 49.58 2.70 -11.84
CA GLU A 307 50.64 3.17 -12.75
C GLU A 307 50.32 4.54 -13.39
N PRO A 308 51.32 5.39 -13.69
CA PRO A 308 51.12 6.63 -14.45
C PRO A 308 50.68 6.37 -15.90
N MET A 309 49.62 7.05 -16.35
CA MET A 309 49.15 6.97 -17.74
C MET A 309 50.16 7.61 -18.71
N GLN A 310 50.35 7.00 -19.89
CA GLN A 310 51.31 7.44 -20.91
C GLN A 310 50.70 7.38 -22.32
N GLY A 311 51.09 8.33 -23.17
CA GLY A 311 50.54 8.50 -24.53
C GLY A 311 49.08 8.93 -24.49
N ALA A 312 48.71 9.78 -23.53
CA ALA A 312 47.34 10.23 -23.35
C ALA A 312 46.93 11.23 -24.43
N LEU A 313 47.86 12.11 -24.85
CA LEU A 313 47.68 13.06 -25.94
C LEU A 313 47.48 12.34 -27.28
N ASP A 314 48.36 11.40 -27.63
CA ASP A 314 48.27 10.65 -28.90
C ASP A 314 46.97 9.82 -29.01
N ARG A 315 46.43 9.35 -27.88
CA ARG A 315 45.12 8.69 -27.82
C ARG A 315 43.96 9.68 -27.94
N LEU A 316 44.00 10.80 -27.22
CA LEU A 316 42.95 11.83 -27.31
C LEU A 316 42.90 12.53 -28.66
N LEU A 317 44.03 12.64 -29.38
CA LEU A 317 44.09 13.16 -30.75
C LEU A 317 43.43 12.24 -31.80
N GLN A 318 43.09 11.00 -31.44
CA GLN A 318 42.29 10.09 -32.28
C GLN A 318 40.78 10.23 -32.02
N VAL A 319 40.36 10.97 -30.97
CA VAL A 319 38.97 11.11 -30.53
C VAL A 319 38.31 12.35 -31.13
N ASN A 320 37.10 12.18 -31.65
CA ASN A 320 36.30 13.22 -32.28
C ASN A 320 35.16 13.68 -31.35
N GLY A 321 34.94 15.01 -31.31
CA GLY A 321 33.78 15.60 -30.65
C GLY A 321 32.56 15.61 -31.58
N TYR A 322 31.47 14.99 -31.15
CA TYR A 322 30.25 14.85 -31.94
C TYR A 322 29.14 15.80 -31.47
N GLN A 323 28.31 16.23 -32.42
CA GLN A 323 27.03 16.89 -32.16
C GLN A 323 25.90 15.96 -32.64
N TYR A 324 24.94 15.65 -31.77
CA TYR A 324 23.90 14.65 -32.01
C TYR A 324 22.56 15.07 -31.37
N ARG A 325 21.56 14.20 -31.48
CA ARG A 325 20.33 14.24 -30.67
C ARG A 325 20.04 12.85 -30.16
N MET A 326 19.73 12.71 -28.87
CA MET A 326 19.36 11.40 -28.32
C MET A 326 17.94 11.04 -28.79
N GLY A 327 17.79 9.85 -29.36
CA GLY A 327 16.51 9.29 -29.81
C GLY A 327 16.31 7.87 -29.28
N ARG A 328 15.09 7.36 -29.42
CA ARG A 328 14.65 6.03 -28.97
C ARG A 328 14.38 5.15 -30.20
N PRO A 329 15.30 4.24 -30.58
CA PRO A 329 15.13 3.35 -31.71
C PRO A 329 13.77 2.62 -31.67
N GLY A 330 13.07 2.59 -32.80
CA GLY A 330 11.77 1.94 -32.94
C GLY A 330 10.58 2.65 -32.26
N ARG A 331 10.77 3.72 -31.47
CA ARG A 331 9.67 4.53 -30.91
C ARG A 331 9.57 5.93 -31.50
N ASP A 332 10.70 6.56 -31.78
CA ASP A 332 10.71 7.91 -32.34
C ASP A 332 10.42 7.84 -33.85
N SER A 333 9.20 8.20 -34.22
CA SER A 333 8.67 8.17 -35.59
C SER A 333 8.53 9.58 -36.20
N LYS A 334 8.82 10.63 -35.42
CA LYS A 334 8.74 12.02 -35.83
C LYS A 334 9.91 12.87 -35.29
N PRO A 335 10.31 13.95 -35.98
CA PRO A 335 11.36 14.86 -35.51
C PRO A 335 11.07 15.51 -34.15
N GLU A 336 9.79 15.73 -33.79
CA GLU A 336 9.40 16.32 -32.49
C GLU A 336 9.56 15.37 -31.28
N GLN A 337 9.85 14.09 -31.51
CA GLN A 337 10.04 13.08 -30.44
C GLN A 337 11.52 12.92 -30.06
N VAL A 338 12.44 13.28 -30.96
CA VAL A 338 13.88 13.19 -30.75
C VAL A 338 14.32 14.36 -29.86
N GLY A 339 15.26 14.10 -28.93
CA GLY A 339 15.71 15.07 -27.94
C GLY A 339 16.39 16.33 -28.52
N PRO A 340 16.71 17.32 -27.66
CA PRO A 340 17.43 18.52 -28.05
C PRO A 340 18.82 18.21 -28.63
N GLN A 341 19.40 19.18 -29.33
CA GLN A 341 20.77 19.09 -29.83
C GLN A 341 21.75 18.99 -28.65
N GLN A 342 22.62 17.99 -28.66
CA GLN A 342 23.61 17.67 -27.63
C GLN A 342 25.00 17.60 -28.24
N TYR A 343 26.03 17.66 -27.39
CA TYR A 343 27.42 17.45 -27.74
C TYR A 343 28.00 16.34 -26.85
N GLY A 344 28.93 15.55 -27.39
CA GLY A 344 29.54 14.44 -26.65
C GLY A 344 30.44 13.59 -27.54
N LEU A 345 30.57 12.32 -27.18
CA LEU A 345 31.50 11.35 -27.77
C LEU A 345 30.76 10.05 -28.14
N LEU A 346 31.27 9.30 -29.12
CA LEU A 346 30.76 7.98 -29.47
C LEU A 346 31.49 6.90 -28.67
N ALA A 347 30.77 6.14 -27.84
CA ALA A 347 31.36 5.14 -26.96
C ALA A 347 32.13 4.03 -27.72
N GLN A 348 31.71 3.70 -28.95
CA GLN A 348 32.40 2.76 -29.84
C GLN A 348 33.79 3.24 -30.26
N GLU A 349 33.98 4.57 -30.37
CA GLU A 349 35.27 5.18 -30.69
C GLU A 349 36.17 5.22 -29.46
N ILE A 350 35.60 5.63 -28.31
CA ILE A 350 36.32 5.63 -27.03
C ILE A 350 36.81 4.24 -26.63
N GLU A 351 36.07 3.16 -26.94
CA GLU A 351 36.53 1.79 -26.67
C GLU A 351 37.91 1.51 -27.30
N THR A 352 38.18 2.04 -28.51
CA THR A 352 39.42 1.75 -29.24
C THR A 352 40.67 2.37 -28.63
N VAL A 353 40.51 3.40 -27.78
CA VAL A 353 41.62 4.21 -27.21
C VAL A 353 41.66 4.21 -25.68
N PHE A 354 40.49 4.18 -25.04
CA PHE A 354 40.29 4.18 -23.59
C PHE A 354 39.18 3.15 -23.21
N PRO A 355 39.41 1.85 -23.43
CA PRO A 355 38.39 0.81 -23.20
C PRO A 355 37.86 0.80 -21.75
N ALA A 356 38.70 1.11 -20.75
CA ALA A 356 38.28 1.20 -19.35
C ALA A 356 37.33 2.38 -19.02
N ALA A 357 37.01 3.25 -19.98
CA ALA A 357 35.96 4.27 -19.85
C ALA A 357 34.61 3.82 -20.43
N VAL A 358 34.53 2.62 -21.02
CA VAL A 358 33.37 2.13 -21.77
C VAL A 358 32.87 0.81 -21.20
N GLU A 359 31.57 0.77 -20.89
CA GLU A 359 30.86 -0.43 -20.44
C GLU A 359 29.88 -0.91 -21.52
N LYS A 360 29.47 -2.19 -21.44
CA LYS A 360 28.55 -2.81 -22.38
C LYS A 360 27.46 -3.60 -21.66
N SER A 361 26.22 -3.52 -22.13
CA SER A 361 25.16 -4.44 -21.69
C SER A 361 25.27 -5.78 -22.41
N ASP A 362 24.64 -6.82 -21.84
CA ASP A 362 24.46 -8.12 -22.50
C ASP A 362 23.70 -8.03 -23.84
N ALA A 363 22.91 -6.95 -24.02
CA ALA A 363 22.21 -6.65 -25.26
C ALA A 363 23.11 -6.00 -26.34
N GLY A 364 24.34 -5.60 -25.99
CA GLY A 364 25.30 -4.94 -26.89
C GLY A 364 25.20 -3.42 -26.94
N ASP A 365 24.43 -2.78 -26.05
CA ASP A 365 24.44 -1.32 -25.89
C ASP A 365 25.74 -0.85 -25.23
N TYR A 366 26.19 0.36 -25.56
CA TYR A 366 27.45 0.94 -25.07
C TYR A 366 27.17 2.11 -24.13
N PHE A 367 27.90 2.16 -23.01
CA PHE A 367 27.82 3.19 -21.99
C PHE A 367 29.20 3.84 -21.80
N LEU A 368 29.25 5.14 -21.49
CA LEU A 368 30.49 5.92 -21.46
C LEU A 368 30.62 6.72 -20.15
N SER A 369 31.68 6.43 -19.40
CA SER A 369 32.09 7.20 -18.23
C SER A 369 32.91 8.42 -18.64
N TYR A 370 32.26 9.58 -18.75
CA TYR A 370 32.95 10.84 -19.07
C TYR A 370 33.96 11.27 -17.98
N SER A 371 33.76 10.88 -16.72
CA SER A 371 34.71 11.18 -15.63
C SER A 371 36.03 10.40 -15.77
N ALA A 372 35.99 9.18 -16.33
CA ALA A 372 37.18 8.37 -16.59
C ALA A 372 38.13 8.99 -17.65
N LEU A 373 37.66 9.96 -18.45
CA LEU A 373 38.48 10.70 -19.43
C LEU A 373 39.23 11.89 -18.80
N VAL A 374 38.88 12.33 -17.59
CA VAL A 374 39.52 13.48 -16.93
C VAL A 374 41.01 13.24 -16.64
N PRO A 375 41.46 12.07 -16.13
CA PRO A 375 42.88 11.77 -15.97
C PRO A 375 43.65 11.80 -17.31
N ALA A 376 43.05 11.30 -18.40
CA ALA A 376 43.67 11.33 -19.71
C ALA A 376 43.87 12.77 -20.22
N LEU A 377 42.89 13.65 -20.00
CA LEU A 377 43.01 15.08 -20.32
C LEU A 377 44.13 15.75 -19.51
N ILE A 378 44.31 15.39 -18.24
CA ILE A 378 45.37 15.92 -17.38
C ILE A 378 46.77 15.51 -17.88
N GLU A 379 46.99 14.23 -18.21
CA GLU A 379 48.29 13.78 -18.73
C GLU A 379 48.53 14.30 -20.15
N ALA A 380 47.51 14.39 -21.01
CA ALA A 380 47.64 14.96 -22.35
C ALA A 380 48.07 16.45 -22.33
N ILE A 381 47.59 17.23 -21.36
CA ILE A 381 48.03 18.62 -21.16
C ILE A 381 49.51 18.68 -20.73
N LYS A 382 49.98 17.74 -19.89
CA LYS A 382 51.40 17.66 -19.50
C LYS A 382 52.30 17.23 -20.66
N GLU A 383 51.88 16.24 -21.44
CA GLU A 383 52.58 15.77 -22.66
C GLU A 383 52.66 16.90 -23.71
N GLN A 384 51.58 17.69 -23.86
CA GLN A 384 51.55 18.88 -24.71
C GLN A 384 52.48 19.98 -24.19
N GLN A 385 52.49 20.26 -22.87
CA GLN A 385 53.37 21.26 -22.27
C GLN A 385 54.85 20.88 -22.45
N ALA A 386 55.22 19.62 -22.21
CA ALA A 386 56.58 19.13 -22.47
C ALA A 386 57.00 19.30 -23.94
N THR A 387 56.07 19.10 -24.87
CA THR A 387 56.28 19.33 -26.31
C THR A 387 56.50 20.83 -26.62
N ILE A 388 55.71 21.71 -26.00
CA ILE A 388 55.86 23.17 -26.11
C ILE A 388 57.22 23.63 -25.58
N ASP A 389 57.65 23.13 -24.42
CA ASP A 389 58.94 23.47 -23.81
C ASP A 389 60.12 22.96 -24.64
N GLN A 390 60.01 21.76 -25.23
CA GLN A 390 60.98 21.25 -26.20
C GLN A 390 61.08 22.13 -27.45
N LEU A 391 59.94 22.55 -28.03
CA LEU A 391 59.91 23.44 -29.20
C LEU A 391 60.51 24.81 -28.87
N ASN A 392 60.22 25.37 -27.69
CA ASN A 392 60.83 26.62 -27.22
C ASN A 392 62.35 26.50 -27.04
N ALA A 393 62.83 25.39 -26.47
CA ALA A 393 64.26 25.12 -26.34
C ALA A 393 64.96 24.96 -27.71
N GLN A 394 64.31 24.31 -28.67
CA GLN A 394 64.79 24.19 -30.06
C GLN A 394 64.85 25.57 -30.74
N ASN A 395 63.78 26.38 -30.65
CA ASN A 395 63.76 27.73 -31.19
C ASN A 395 64.86 28.62 -30.59
N ALA A 396 65.07 28.56 -29.27
CA ALA A 396 66.15 29.28 -28.60
C ALA A 396 67.56 28.76 -28.98
N ALA A 397 67.70 27.51 -29.43
CA ALA A 397 68.95 26.99 -29.99
C ALA A 397 69.15 27.41 -31.47
N LEU A 398 68.07 27.48 -32.25
CA LEU A 398 68.11 27.96 -33.64
C LEU A 398 68.42 29.46 -33.72
N ALA A 399 67.82 30.30 -32.87
CA ALA A 399 68.13 31.73 -32.76
C ALA A 399 69.63 31.97 -32.53
N ARG A 400 70.22 31.37 -31.49
CA ARG A 400 71.67 31.45 -31.20
C ARG A 400 72.56 30.99 -32.36
N ARG A 401 72.09 30.05 -33.20
CA ARG A 401 72.81 29.63 -34.41
C ARG A 401 72.70 30.67 -35.54
N LEU A 402 71.56 31.33 -35.69
CA LEU A 402 71.39 32.45 -36.62
C LEU A 402 72.27 33.63 -36.21
N ASP A 403 72.22 34.07 -34.94
CA ASP A 403 73.08 35.12 -34.40
C ASP A 403 74.57 34.87 -34.72
N THR A 404 75.01 33.61 -34.53
CA THR A 404 76.38 33.17 -34.83
C THR A 404 76.71 33.21 -36.32
N ILE A 405 75.77 32.86 -37.20
CA ILE A 405 75.97 32.88 -38.66
C ILE A 405 75.99 34.33 -39.17
N GLU A 406 75.09 35.18 -38.69
CA GLU A 406 75.03 36.60 -39.05
C GLU A 406 76.27 37.36 -38.60
N ALA A 407 76.77 37.10 -37.38
CA ALA A 407 78.04 37.66 -36.90
C ALA A 407 79.24 37.22 -37.77
N ASN A 408 79.28 35.95 -38.20
CA ASN A 408 80.34 35.45 -39.09
C ASN A 408 80.27 36.06 -40.50
N LEU A 409 79.07 36.31 -41.02
CA LEU A 409 78.86 36.99 -42.31
C LEU A 409 79.26 38.47 -42.25
N ALA A 410 78.84 39.18 -41.20
CA ALA A 410 79.23 40.57 -40.97
C ALA A 410 80.74 40.76 -40.69
N GLY A 411 81.42 39.70 -40.21
CA GLY A 411 82.85 39.66 -39.99
C GLY A 411 83.71 39.43 -41.24
N GLN A 412 83.12 39.11 -42.40
CA GLN A 412 83.88 38.99 -43.65
C GLN A 412 84.10 40.37 -44.29
N PRO A 413 85.36 40.82 -44.48
CA PRO A 413 85.62 42.05 -45.24
C PRO A 413 85.22 41.83 -46.70
N GLY A 414 84.48 42.78 -47.28
CA GLY A 414 84.08 42.73 -48.68
C GLY A 414 85.30 42.70 -49.61
N SER A 415 85.33 41.70 -50.50
CA SER A 415 86.38 41.43 -51.48
C SER A 415 86.23 42.25 -52.76
#